data_AF-A0A2E3WTG0-F1
#
_entry.id   AF-A0A2E3WTG0-F1
#
_cell.length_a   1.000
_cell.length_b   1.000
_cell.length_c   1.000
_cell.angle_alpha   90.00
_cell.angle_beta   90.00
_cell.angle_gamma   90.00
#
_symmetry.space_group_name_H-M   'P 1'
#
loop_
_entity.id
_entity.type
_entity.pdbx_description
1 polymer ?
#
loop_
_entity_poly.entity_id
_entity_poly.type
_entity_poly.pdbx_seq_one_letter_code
_entity_poly.pdbx_strand_id
1 'polypeptide(L)'
;MKLLILLGLSLSTGLLGCSSSSSSGTSATSLNDVELTNLSGDCSEYTGSFTSSITDLGTSTSFSGSLVISSGSSTCTFVSNGIPNHDVNDSDSFATDIAEVSQTFSITSSPTDGSSDTDLSLSVDNGIFLNGAKLDLLPAACYGIGSEPLGSEKIGCDDDDTPWRYDPMYSGNDFGTDSHNAHAQPDGAYHYHGNPLALFDNDSPTEPSGVIGFAADGYPIYGPYIEDGSSIREVVSGYTLKSGSRTSQSGEGAFPGGTWDGTFRDDYEYTGAGDLDECNGMTVDGQYGYYVTNAFPWVMNCYKGTPDSTFTK
;
A
#
# COMPACT_ATOMS: atom_id res chain seq x y z
N MET A 1 6.31 -20.66 -10.29
CA MET A 1 5.54 -21.94 -10.24
C MET A 1 4.17 -21.52 -9.76
N LYS A 2 3.16 -21.40 -10.63
CA LYS A 2 1.86 -20.77 -10.30
C LYS A 2 1.16 -21.55 -9.17
N LEU A 3 1.19 -21.04 -7.94
CA LEU A 3 0.42 -21.58 -6.84
C LEU A 3 -0.87 -20.74 -6.71
N LEU A 4 -1.93 -21.17 -7.42
CA LEU A 4 -3.27 -20.66 -7.18
C LEU A 4 -3.69 -21.08 -5.76
N ILE A 5 -3.66 -20.16 -4.81
CA ILE A 5 -4.28 -20.36 -3.49
C ILE A 5 -5.77 -20.00 -3.64
N LEU A 6 -6.60 -20.98 -3.96
CA LEU A 6 -8.02 -20.90 -3.65
C LEU A 6 -8.17 -21.11 -2.14
N LEU A 7 -8.43 -20.05 -1.38
CA LEU A 7 -8.91 -20.20 -0.01
C LEU A 7 -10.28 -20.88 -0.05
N GLY A 8 -10.39 -22.02 0.64
CA GLY A 8 -11.49 -22.97 0.47
C GLY A 8 -12.76 -22.55 1.21
N LEU A 9 -13.89 -22.51 0.49
CA LEU A 9 -15.24 -22.52 1.07
C LEU A 9 -15.47 -23.84 1.83
N SER A 10 -15.65 -23.77 3.14
CA SER A 10 -16.09 -24.94 3.92
C SER A 10 -17.62 -25.10 3.85
N LEU A 11 -18.09 -26.15 3.17
CA LEU A 11 -19.50 -26.55 3.16
C LEU A 11 -19.69 -27.66 4.21
N SER A 12 -20.43 -27.37 5.29
CA SER A 12 -20.65 -28.31 6.37
C SER A 12 -21.87 -29.21 6.10
N THR A 13 -21.63 -30.50 5.91
CA THR A 13 -22.64 -31.55 6.08
C THR A 13 -22.17 -32.52 7.16
N GLY A 14 -22.90 -32.57 8.27
CA GLY A 14 -22.56 -33.36 9.44
C GLY A 14 -22.82 -34.86 9.27
N LEU A 15 -21.90 -35.67 9.78
CA LEU A 15 -22.16 -37.03 10.26
C LEU A 15 -21.21 -37.35 11.43
N LEU A 16 -21.75 -38.01 12.45
CA LEU A 16 -21.07 -38.41 13.67
C LEU A 16 -19.97 -39.45 13.43
N GLY A 17 -18.86 -39.35 14.15
CA GLY A 17 -18.05 -40.52 14.51
C GLY A 17 -16.55 -40.29 14.76
N CYS A 18 -16.15 -40.57 16.01
CA CYS A 18 -14.80 -40.89 16.51
C CYS A 18 -13.80 -39.74 16.72
N SER A 19 -13.53 -39.50 18.00
CA SER A 19 -12.46 -38.65 18.53
C SER A 19 -11.08 -39.17 18.16
N SER A 20 -10.41 -38.46 17.27
CA SER A 20 -8.95 -38.37 17.22
C SER A 20 -8.60 -36.91 17.47
N SER A 21 -7.97 -36.63 18.62
CA SER A 21 -7.40 -35.33 18.93
C SER A 21 -6.20 -35.09 18.01
N SER A 22 -6.48 -34.63 16.79
CA SER A 22 -5.50 -34.00 15.91
C SER A 22 -5.29 -32.58 16.41
N SER A 23 -4.11 -32.29 16.96
CA SER A 23 -3.62 -30.93 17.02
C SER A 23 -3.46 -30.44 15.57
N SER A 24 -4.50 -29.81 15.03
CA SER A 24 -4.43 -29.06 13.79
C SER A 24 -3.56 -27.83 14.04
N GLY A 25 -2.25 -28.03 14.02
CA GLY A 25 -1.31 -26.95 13.82
C GLY A 25 -1.50 -26.48 12.39
N THR A 26 -2.24 -25.39 12.20
CA THR A 26 -2.37 -24.76 10.89
C THR A 26 -0.96 -24.34 10.46
N SER A 27 -0.39 -25.02 9.46
CA SER A 27 0.89 -24.62 8.88
C SER A 27 0.73 -23.28 8.18
N ALA A 28 1.62 -22.33 8.44
CA ALA A 28 1.59 -21.03 7.78
C ALA A 28 1.86 -21.17 6.27
N THR A 29 1.20 -20.34 5.47
CA THR A 29 1.33 -20.31 4.01
C THR A 29 2.46 -19.38 3.61
N SER A 30 3.41 -19.84 2.79
CA SER A 30 4.46 -18.95 2.29
C SER A 30 3.93 -18.00 1.21
N LEU A 31 4.36 -16.73 1.24
CA LEU A 31 4.04 -15.69 0.26
C LEU A 31 5.21 -15.32 -0.66
N ASN A 32 6.37 -16.01 -0.55
CA ASN A 32 7.45 -15.83 -1.51
C ASN A 32 7.00 -16.25 -2.92
N ASP A 33 7.23 -15.39 -3.92
CA ASP A 33 6.94 -15.64 -5.34
C ASP A 33 5.46 -16.01 -5.62
N VAL A 34 4.53 -15.47 -4.81
CA VAL A 34 3.09 -15.67 -4.97
C VAL A 34 2.46 -14.51 -5.73
N GLU A 35 1.56 -14.86 -6.67
CA GLU A 35 0.65 -13.95 -7.34
C GLU A 35 -0.77 -14.15 -6.78
N LEU A 36 -1.38 -13.09 -6.27
CA LEU A 36 -2.73 -13.11 -5.72
C LEU A 36 -3.75 -12.80 -6.80
N THR A 37 -4.81 -13.61 -6.83
CA THR A 37 -5.89 -13.54 -7.84
C THR A 37 -7.28 -13.48 -7.22
N ASN A 38 -7.39 -13.58 -5.88
CA ASN A 38 -8.68 -13.43 -5.20
C ASN A 38 -9.11 -11.96 -5.25
N LEU A 39 -10.27 -11.69 -5.85
CA LEU A 39 -10.82 -10.36 -6.04
C LEU A 39 -11.76 -9.90 -4.91
N SER A 40 -12.07 -10.78 -3.95
CA SER A 40 -13.01 -10.48 -2.87
C SER A 40 -12.53 -9.32 -2.01
N GLY A 41 -13.29 -8.24 -1.92
CA GLY A 41 -13.03 -7.20 -0.91
C GLY A 41 -13.46 -7.57 0.52
N ASP A 42 -13.95 -8.79 0.76
CA ASP A 42 -14.20 -9.26 2.13
C ASP A 42 -12.91 -9.78 2.75
N CYS A 43 -12.38 -9.04 3.73
CA CYS A 43 -11.14 -9.39 4.44
C CYS A 43 -11.18 -10.77 5.13
N SER A 44 -12.37 -11.33 5.39
CA SER A 44 -12.49 -12.65 6.02
C SER A 44 -12.06 -13.79 5.10
N GLU A 45 -12.09 -13.58 3.78
CA GLU A 45 -11.59 -14.50 2.75
C GLU A 45 -10.06 -14.58 2.70
N TYR A 46 -9.36 -13.77 3.50
CA TYR A 46 -7.89 -13.73 3.58
C TYR A 46 -7.38 -14.21 4.95
N THR A 47 -8.25 -14.79 5.78
CA THR A 47 -7.87 -15.30 7.10
C THR A 47 -6.85 -16.43 7.02
N GLY A 48 -5.85 -16.38 7.91
CA GLY A 48 -4.78 -17.36 7.90
C GLY A 48 -3.51 -16.86 8.58
N SER A 49 -2.50 -17.71 8.55
CA SER A 49 -1.13 -17.36 8.93
C SER A 49 -0.25 -17.47 7.70
N PHE A 50 0.54 -16.44 7.46
CA PHE A 50 1.37 -16.26 6.29
C PHE A 50 2.80 -15.97 6.72
N THR A 51 3.76 -16.44 5.93
CA THR A 51 5.18 -16.21 6.16
C THR A 51 5.91 -15.85 4.89
N SER A 52 7.06 -15.21 5.01
CA SER A 52 8.02 -15.02 3.92
C SER A 52 9.43 -15.21 4.44
N SER A 53 10.39 -15.36 3.54
CA SER A 53 11.82 -15.27 3.82
C SER A 53 12.45 -14.29 2.85
N ILE A 54 13.17 -13.31 3.37
CA ILE A 54 13.79 -12.25 2.57
C ILE A 54 15.22 -12.02 3.01
N THR A 55 15.97 -11.31 2.18
CA THR A 55 17.28 -10.76 2.49
C THR A 55 17.25 -9.25 2.34
N ASP A 56 17.70 -8.53 3.36
CA ASP A 56 18.17 -7.16 3.21
C ASP A 56 19.53 -7.23 2.49
N LEU A 57 19.55 -6.85 1.22
CA LEU A 57 20.74 -6.98 0.37
C LEU A 57 21.85 -5.99 0.76
N GLY A 58 21.49 -4.83 1.31
CA GLY A 58 22.45 -3.82 1.78
C GLY A 58 23.22 -4.27 3.02
N THR A 59 22.57 -4.99 3.94
CA THR A 59 23.24 -5.51 5.16
C THR A 59 23.60 -7.00 5.08
N SER A 60 23.13 -7.71 4.04
CA SER A 60 23.22 -9.18 3.90
C SER A 60 22.57 -9.94 5.07
N THR A 61 21.53 -9.36 5.69
CA THR A 61 20.79 -9.94 6.82
C THR A 61 19.52 -10.61 6.31
N SER A 62 19.24 -11.83 6.75
CA SER A 62 18.00 -12.53 6.41
C SER A 62 16.93 -12.28 7.47
N PHE A 63 15.69 -12.07 7.02
CA PHE A 63 14.51 -11.89 7.86
C PHE A 63 13.42 -12.91 7.50
N SER A 64 12.49 -13.13 8.42
CA SER A 64 11.27 -13.90 8.14
C SER A 64 10.05 -13.02 8.35
N GLY A 65 9.26 -12.81 7.31
CA GLY A 65 7.98 -12.13 7.45
C GLY A 65 6.94 -13.04 8.08
N SER A 66 6.05 -12.43 8.86
CA SER A 66 4.92 -13.09 9.51
C SER A 66 3.72 -12.16 9.47
N LEU A 67 2.62 -12.64 8.89
CA LEU A 67 1.32 -11.99 8.91
C LEU A 67 0.26 -12.98 9.39
N VAL A 68 -0.53 -12.60 10.38
CA VAL A 68 -1.71 -13.37 10.82
C VAL A 68 -2.95 -12.52 10.64
N ILE A 69 -3.90 -13.03 9.86
CA ILE A 69 -5.20 -12.40 9.62
C ILE A 69 -6.26 -13.25 10.31
N SER A 70 -7.05 -12.60 11.17
CA SER A 70 -8.16 -13.23 11.88
C SER A 70 -9.44 -12.44 11.65
N SER A 71 -10.57 -13.13 11.52
CA SER A 71 -11.88 -12.51 11.39
C SER A 71 -12.64 -12.55 12.72
N GLY A 72 -13.25 -11.42 13.06
CA GLY A 72 -14.29 -11.28 14.07
C GLY A 72 -15.69 -11.32 13.43
N SER A 73 -16.69 -10.82 14.16
CA SER A 73 -18.07 -10.74 13.66
C SER A 73 -18.29 -9.66 12.60
N SER A 74 -17.45 -8.61 12.59
CA SER A 74 -17.63 -7.41 11.76
C SER A 74 -16.30 -6.75 11.38
N THR A 75 -15.18 -7.36 11.76
CA THR A 75 -13.84 -6.80 11.57
C THR A 75 -12.87 -7.91 11.23
N CYS A 76 -11.78 -7.57 10.56
CA CYS A 76 -10.58 -8.41 10.46
C CYS A 76 -9.43 -7.72 11.18
N THR A 77 -8.61 -8.52 11.87
CA THR A 77 -7.41 -8.06 12.55
C THR A 77 -6.18 -8.68 11.90
N PHE A 78 -5.21 -7.83 11.60
CA PHE A 78 -3.93 -8.14 10.98
C PHE A 78 -2.84 -7.97 12.04
N VAL A 79 -2.07 -9.01 12.32
CA VAL A 79 -0.88 -8.95 13.18
C VAL A 79 0.32 -9.26 12.31
N SER A 80 1.17 -8.26 12.08
CA SER A 80 2.33 -8.35 11.20
C SER A 80 3.62 -8.01 11.94
N ASN A 81 4.76 -8.58 11.54
CA ASN A 81 6.08 -8.11 11.97
C ASN A 81 6.72 -7.09 11.00
N GLY A 82 5.97 -6.64 9.97
CA GLY A 82 6.37 -5.55 9.07
C GLY A 82 7.38 -5.92 7.99
N ILE A 83 7.82 -7.19 7.91
CA ILE A 83 8.76 -7.66 6.88
C ILE A 83 7.98 -8.13 5.63
N PRO A 84 8.32 -7.63 4.41
CA PRO A 84 7.60 -7.97 3.19
C PRO A 84 7.93 -9.38 2.67
N ASN A 85 7.47 -9.70 1.45
CA ASN A 85 7.66 -11.00 0.81
C ASN A 85 8.74 -11.05 -0.29
N HIS A 86 9.55 -10.00 -0.41
CA HIS A 86 10.62 -9.86 -1.38
C HIS A 86 11.89 -9.32 -0.71
N ASP A 87 13.04 -9.50 -1.35
CA ASP A 87 14.29 -8.89 -0.91
C ASP A 87 14.17 -7.37 -0.94
N VAL A 88 14.88 -6.70 -0.03
CA VAL A 88 14.83 -5.24 0.16
C VAL A 88 16.24 -4.65 0.06
N ASN A 89 16.31 -3.32 0.01
CA ASN A 89 17.57 -2.58 0.08
C ASN A 89 18.53 -2.95 -1.07
N ASP A 90 17.98 -3.08 -2.28
CA ASP A 90 18.68 -3.51 -3.50
C ASP A 90 19.17 -2.36 -4.39
N SER A 91 18.88 -1.12 -3.96
CA SER A 91 19.29 0.14 -4.57
C SER A 91 20.49 0.74 -3.80
N ASP A 92 20.40 2.01 -3.42
CA ASP A 92 21.24 2.62 -2.39
C ASP A 92 20.87 2.09 -1.00
N SER A 93 21.84 2.10 -0.10
CA SER A 93 21.63 1.65 1.29
C SER A 93 20.58 2.52 1.99
N PHE A 94 19.58 1.87 2.59
CA PHE A 94 18.62 2.56 3.45
C PHE A 94 19.30 3.42 4.50
N ALA A 95 18.69 4.56 4.80
CA ALA A 95 19.14 5.45 5.88
C ALA A 95 19.04 4.79 7.27
N THR A 96 18.15 3.80 7.41
CA THR A 96 17.96 2.99 8.62
C THR A 96 17.84 1.53 8.22
N ASP A 97 18.51 0.64 8.96
CA ASP A 97 18.38 -0.80 8.74
C ASP A 97 16.95 -1.25 9.04
N ILE A 98 16.41 -2.14 8.20
CA ILE A 98 15.09 -2.74 8.45
C ILE A 98 15.13 -3.60 9.73
N ALA A 99 14.03 -3.61 10.47
CA ALA A 99 13.84 -4.45 11.64
C ALA A 99 12.44 -5.08 11.65
N GLU A 100 12.29 -6.18 12.39
CA GLU A 100 10.98 -6.74 12.69
C GLU A 100 10.24 -5.82 13.67
N VAL A 101 9.29 -5.03 13.16
CA VAL A 101 8.46 -4.12 13.95
C VAL A 101 7.03 -4.65 13.96
N SER A 102 6.61 -5.17 15.12
CA SER A 102 5.28 -5.74 15.30
C SER A 102 4.19 -4.68 15.26
N GLN A 103 3.17 -4.90 14.42
CA GLN A 103 2.07 -4.00 14.16
C GLN A 103 0.74 -4.76 14.23
N THR A 104 -0.31 -4.08 14.67
CA THR A 104 -1.66 -4.65 14.73
C THR A 104 -2.66 -3.66 14.17
N PHE A 105 -3.28 -4.05 13.06
CA PHE A 105 -4.31 -3.26 12.38
C PHE A 105 -5.65 -3.96 12.45
N SER A 106 -6.73 -3.20 12.45
CA SER A 106 -8.09 -3.70 12.32
C SER A 106 -8.85 -2.90 11.27
N ILE A 107 -9.68 -3.58 10.49
CA ILE A 107 -10.59 -2.97 9.52
C ILE A 107 -11.98 -3.57 9.66
N THR A 108 -13.00 -2.83 9.24
CA THR A 108 -14.35 -3.38 9.05
C THR A 108 -14.36 -4.39 7.91
N SER A 109 -15.12 -5.48 8.06
CA SER A 109 -15.36 -6.45 6.97
C SER A 109 -16.46 -6.00 6.00
N SER A 110 -17.04 -4.81 6.24
CA SER A 110 -18.09 -4.22 5.41
C SER A 110 -17.90 -2.70 5.40
N PRO A 111 -16.90 -2.20 4.67
CA PRO A 111 -16.67 -0.76 4.56
C PRO A 111 -17.86 -0.07 3.90
N THR A 112 -18.04 1.21 4.24
CA THR A 112 -19.10 2.05 3.69
C THR A 112 -18.52 3.43 3.40
N ASP A 113 -18.99 4.03 2.31
CA ASP A 113 -18.61 5.39 1.94
C ASP A 113 -18.92 6.40 3.05
N GLY A 114 -18.00 7.34 3.24
CA GLY A 114 -18.24 8.54 4.03
C GLY A 114 -19.23 9.47 3.35
N SER A 115 -19.70 10.49 4.07
CA SER A 115 -20.46 11.60 3.46
C SER A 115 -19.60 12.45 2.51
N SER A 116 -18.28 12.33 2.65
CA SER A 116 -17.22 12.92 1.84
C SER A 116 -16.00 12.02 1.96
N ASP A 117 -15.08 12.14 1.02
CA ASP A 117 -13.77 11.50 1.11
C ASP A 117 -12.99 12.08 2.31
N THR A 118 -12.08 11.30 2.87
CA THR A 118 -11.20 11.69 3.99
C THR A 118 -9.78 11.84 3.48
N ASP A 119 -9.14 12.99 3.71
CA ASP A 119 -7.76 13.23 3.28
C ASP A 119 -6.77 12.28 3.99
N LEU A 120 -5.64 12.01 3.33
CA LEU A 120 -4.51 11.33 3.97
C LEU A 120 -3.89 12.24 5.04
N SER A 121 -3.32 11.66 6.09
CA SER A 121 -2.64 12.39 7.17
C SER A 121 -1.28 11.77 7.47
N LEU A 122 -0.32 12.60 7.87
CA LEU A 122 0.99 12.17 8.37
C LEU A 122 0.88 11.28 9.61
N SER A 123 -0.23 11.38 10.35
CA SER A 123 -0.49 10.65 11.58
C SER A 123 -1.15 9.28 11.40
N VAL A 124 -1.51 8.89 10.18
CA VAL A 124 -2.26 7.66 9.89
C VAL A 124 -1.58 6.87 8.78
N ASP A 125 -1.23 5.61 9.05
CA ASP A 125 -0.80 4.68 8.00
C ASP A 125 -1.95 4.40 7.01
N ASN A 126 -1.67 4.34 5.72
CA ASN A 126 -2.70 4.32 4.69
C ASN A 126 -3.35 2.95 4.50
N GLY A 127 -2.61 1.89 4.77
CA GLY A 127 -3.10 0.53 4.62
C GLY A 127 -2.07 -0.51 5.01
N ILE A 128 -2.46 -1.77 4.86
CA ILE A 128 -1.62 -2.93 5.09
C ILE A 128 -1.68 -3.83 3.86
N PHE A 129 -0.52 -4.15 3.28
CA PHE A 129 -0.45 -5.15 2.22
C PHE A 129 -0.43 -6.56 2.81
N LEU A 130 -0.93 -7.52 2.04
CA LEU A 130 -0.99 -8.93 2.41
C LEU A 130 0.39 -9.60 2.49
N ASN A 131 1.46 -8.92 2.04
CA ASN A 131 2.83 -9.34 2.30
C ASN A 131 3.32 -8.97 3.71
N GLY A 132 2.53 -8.21 4.48
CA GLY A 132 2.81 -7.84 5.86
C GLY A 132 3.38 -6.44 6.07
N ALA A 133 3.83 -5.74 5.03
CA ALA A 133 4.34 -4.38 5.14
C ALA A 133 3.25 -3.33 4.92
N LYS A 134 3.38 -2.20 5.60
CA LYS A 134 2.37 -1.13 5.60
C LYS A 134 2.55 -0.20 4.40
N LEU A 135 1.46 0.48 4.06
CA LEU A 135 1.45 1.59 3.11
C LEU A 135 1.47 2.90 3.88
N ASP A 136 2.43 3.78 3.58
CA ASP A 136 2.54 5.13 4.15
C ASP A 136 3.00 6.08 3.03
N LEU A 137 2.05 6.53 2.21
CA LEU A 137 2.30 7.28 0.97
C LEU A 137 2.77 8.71 1.23
N LEU A 138 2.36 9.31 2.35
CA LEU A 138 2.53 10.74 2.57
C LEU A 138 3.87 11.00 3.28
N PRO A 139 4.91 11.52 2.57
CA PRO A 139 6.14 11.86 3.26
C PRO A 139 5.93 13.12 4.10
N ALA A 140 6.59 13.18 5.25
CA ALA A 140 6.59 14.40 6.03
C ALA A 140 7.32 15.55 5.31
N ALA A 141 8.22 15.27 4.36
CA ALA A 141 9.10 16.26 3.76
C ALA A 141 8.36 17.30 2.89
N CYS A 142 8.53 18.57 3.24
CA CYS A 142 8.00 19.73 2.51
C CYS A 142 9.15 20.65 2.07
N TYR A 143 9.00 21.31 0.93
CA TYR A 143 10.00 22.25 0.40
C TYR A 143 10.25 23.44 1.33
N GLY A 144 11.52 23.77 1.57
CA GLY A 144 11.91 24.92 2.38
C GLY A 144 11.69 24.74 3.89
N ILE A 145 11.39 23.52 4.34
CA ILE A 145 11.25 23.17 5.75
C ILE A 145 12.36 22.21 6.16
N GLY A 146 13.08 22.57 7.23
CA GLY A 146 14.23 21.80 7.72
C GLY A 146 15.50 22.64 7.80
N SER A 147 16.63 21.96 7.99
CA SER A 147 17.95 22.61 8.10
C SER A 147 18.89 22.25 6.94
N GLU A 148 18.46 21.32 6.09
CA GLU A 148 19.14 20.90 4.88
C GLU A 148 19.16 22.01 3.83
N PRO A 149 20.05 21.93 2.82
CA PRO A 149 20.01 22.84 1.69
C PRO A 149 18.63 22.85 1.01
N LEU A 150 18.22 24.03 0.55
CA LEU A 150 16.94 24.24 -0.12
C LEU A 150 16.81 23.33 -1.36
N GLY A 151 15.76 22.51 -1.44
CA GLY A 151 15.58 21.53 -2.50
C GLY A 151 16.18 20.15 -2.20
N SER A 152 16.69 19.92 -0.99
CA SER A 152 17.29 18.63 -0.56
C SER A 152 16.73 18.16 0.79
N GLU A 153 15.66 18.78 1.26
CA GLU A 153 15.06 18.48 2.55
C GLU A 153 14.37 17.12 2.53
N LYS A 154 14.59 16.35 3.60
CA LYS A 154 13.95 15.06 3.86
C LYS A 154 13.29 14.99 5.23
N ILE A 155 13.38 16.08 5.99
CA ILE A 155 12.77 16.23 7.31
C ILE A 155 11.37 16.84 7.19
N GLY A 156 10.50 16.46 8.13
CA GLY A 156 9.07 16.74 8.12
C GLY A 156 8.64 18.19 8.33
N CYS A 157 7.53 18.58 7.71
CA CYS A 157 6.76 19.78 8.06
C CYS A 157 5.79 19.56 9.24
N ASP A 158 5.54 18.31 9.64
CA ASP A 158 4.64 17.92 10.74
C ASP A 158 3.24 18.57 10.68
N ASP A 159 2.82 18.92 9.47
CA ASP A 159 1.55 19.58 9.16
C ASP A 159 1.07 19.07 7.81
N ASP A 160 -0.14 18.52 7.79
CA ASP A 160 -0.76 17.90 6.61
C ASP A 160 -1.01 18.94 5.50
N ASP A 161 -1.35 20.17 5.88
CA ASP A 161 -1.79 21.25 4.98
C ASP A 161 -0.63 22.05 4.37
N THR A 162 0.62 21.77 4.75
CA THR A 162 1.78 22.50 4.21
C THR A 162 1.96 22.21 2.71
N PRO A 163 1.91 23.24 1.84
CA PRO A 163 2.11 23.05 0.40
C PRO A 163 3.53 22.61 0.04
N TRP A 164 3.69 22.12 -1.20
CA TRP A 164 4.97 21.67 -1.76
C TRP A 164 5.54 20.47 -1.02
N ARG A 165 4.67 19.48 -0.80
CA ARG A 165 5.09 18.18 -0.28
C ARG A 165 5.76 17.41 -1.40
N TYR A 166 6.98 16.93 -1.15
CA TYR A 166 7.70 16.14 -2.14
C TYR A 166 6.93 14.86 -2.49
N ASP A 167 7.01 14.41 -3.74
CA ASP A 167 6.58 13.06 -4.13
C ASP A 167 7.74 12.08 -3.91
N PRO A 168 7.64 11.09 -3.00
CA PRO A 168 8.72 10.15 -2.73
C PRO A 168 9.16 9.36 -3.97
N MET A 169 8.24 9.17 -4.91
CA MET A 169 8.42 8.35 -6.11
C MET A 169 8.90 9.15 -7.32
N TYR A 170 8.97 10.48 -7.20
CA TYR A 170 9.67 11.26 -8.21
C TYR A 170 11.18 10.99 -8.10
N SER A 171 11.75 10.41 -9.14
CA SER A 171 13.15 9.95 -9.15
C SER A 171 14.19 11.05 -8.87
N GLY A 172 13.84 12.32 -9.12
CA GLY A 172 14.71 13.46 -8.81
C GLY A 172 14.75 13.82 -7.31
N ASN A 173 13.86 13.25 -6.49
CA ASN A 173 13.80 13.57 -5.07
C ASN A 173 14.70 12.71 -4.19
N ASP A 174 15.13 11.52 -4.64
CA ASP A 174 16.06 10.66 -3.90
C ASP A 174 15.62 10.38 -2.44
N PHE A 175 14.48 9.70 -2.30
CA PHE A 175 13.97 9.27 -0.98
C PHE A 175 14.62 7.96 -0.47
N GLY A 176 15.63 7.43 -1.17
CA GLY A 176 16.32 6.21 -0.77
C GLY A 176 15.41 4.98 -0.74
N THR A 177 14.42 4.93 -1.62
CA THR A 177 13.53 3.78 -1.77
C THR A 177 14.21 2.67 -2.57
N ASP A 178 13.96 1.43 -2.20
CA ASP A 178 14.38 0.26 -2.97
C ASP A 178 13.59 0.12 -4.28
N SER A 179 13.91 -0.92 -5.06
CA SER A 179 13.22 -1.21 -6.32
C SER A 179 11.73 -1.50 -6.17
N HIS A 180 11.26 -1.76 -4.94
CA HIS A 180 9.86 -2.00 -4.61
C HIS A 180 9.19 -0.77 -4.02
N ASN A 181 9.76 0.42 -4.21
CA ASN A 181 9.17 1.71 -3.88
C ASN A 181 8.96 1.94 -2.38
N ALA A 182 9.87 1.41 -1.56
CA ALA A 182 9.77 1.42 -0.11
C ALA A 182 11.12 1.61 0.57
N HIS A 183 11.08 1.99 1.85
CA HIS A 183 12.25 2.06 2.71
C HIS A 183 11.86 1.83 4.17
N ALA A 184 12.85 1.81 5.07
CA ALA A 184 12.60 1.72 6.51
C ALA A 184 12.46 3.11 7.17
N GLN A 185 11.53 3.22 8.12
CA GLN A 185 11.42 4.32 9.08
C GLN A 185 12.57 4.31 10.09
N PRO A 186 12.75 5.39 10.89
CA PRO A 186 13.78 5.44 11.95
C PRO A 186 13.71 4.34 13.02
N ASP A 187 12.56 3.69 13.21
CA ASP A 187 12.39 2.55 14.10
C ASP A 187 12.66 1.18 13.43
N GLY A 188 12.97 1.19 12.13
CA GLY A 188 13.23 0.02 11.30
C GLY A 188 11.99 -0.54 10.59
N ALA A 189 10.79 0.03 10.80
CA ALA A 189 9.58 -0.44 10.13
C ALA A 189 9.65 -0.14 8.62
N TYR A 190 9.49 -1.18 7.79
CA TYR A 190 9.46 -1.03 6.33
C TYR A 190 8.07 -0.59 5.85
N HIS A 191 8.03 0.40 4.95
CA HIS A 191 6.78 0.92 4.39
C HIS A 191 6.91 1.33 2.92
N TYR A 192 5.81 1.19 2.19
CA TYR A 192 5.70 1.58 0.80
C TYR A 192 5.25 3.03 0.62
N HIS A 193 5.84 3.68 -0.39
CA HIS A 193 5.39 4.95 -0.95
C HIS A 193 4.76 4.81 -2.34
N GLY A 194 4.75 3.61 -2.92
CA GLY A 194 4.20 3.39 -4.25
C GLY A 194 3.87 1.93 -4.55
N ASN A 195 3.98 1.58 -5.84
CA ASN A 195 3.68 0.24 -6.32
C ASN A 195 4.62 -0.80 -5.66
N PRO A 196 4.12 -1.79 -4.90
CA PRO A 196 4.98 -2.76 -4.23
C PRO A 196 5.68 -3.72 -5.19
N LEU A 197 5.29 -3.77 -6.48
CA LEU A 197 5.79 -4.68 -7.52
C LEU A 197 5.84 -6.15 -7.08
N ALA A 198 4.95 -6.51 -6.15
CA ALA A 198 4.87 -7.82 -5.52
C ALA A 198 3.41 -8.22 -5.35
N LEU A 199 3.16 -9.52 -5.22
CA LEU A 199 1.83 -10.15 -5.10
C LEU A 199 0.99 -10.18 -6.38
N PHE A 200 1.54 -9.80 -7.54
CA PHE A 200 0.90 -9.92 -8.85
C PHE A 200 1.95 -10.06 -9.96
N ASP A 201 1.51 -10.48 -11.15
CA ASP A 201 2.38 -10.64 -12.33
C ASP A 201 2.68 -9.27 -12.95
N ASN A 202 3.92 -8.80 -12.83
CA ASN A 202 4.37 -7.52 -13.39
C ASN A 202 4.74 -7.61 -14.88
N ASP A 203 5.01 -8.81 -15.40
CA ASP A 203 5.66 -8.99 -16.70
C ASP A 203 4.69 -9.40 -17.80
N SER A 204 3.75 -10.30 -17.51
CA SER A 204 2.87 -10.92 -18.50
C SER A 204 1.52 -11.33 -17.92
N PRO A 205 0.76 -10.38 -17.36
CA PRO A 205 -0.50 -10.66 -16.68
C PRO A 205 -1.52 -11.29 -17.64
N THR A 206 -2.08 -12.43 -17.23
CA THR A 206 -3.13 -13.14 -17.98
C THR A 206 -4.50 -13.05 -17.33
N GLU A 207 -4.58 -12.47 -16.13
CA GLU A 207 -5.79 -12.31 -15.33
C GLU A 207 -5.72 -10.95 -14.60
N PRO A 208 -6.86 -10.43 -14.09
CA PRO A 208 -6.86 -9.25 -13.23
C PRO A 208 -6.00 -9.45 -11.97
N SER A 209 -5.44 -8.36 -11.46
CA SER A 209 -4.76 -8.38 -10.18
C SER A 209 -5.75 -8.61 -9.05
N GLY A 210 -5.46 -9.56 -8.17
CA GLY A 210 -6.21 -9.77 -6.94
C GLY A 210 -6.07 -8.60 -5.96
N VAL A 211 -6.80 -8.72 -4.85
CA VAL A 211 -6.55 -7.90 -3.65
C VAL A 211 -5.16 -8.24 -3.13
N ILE A 212 -4.35 -7.21 -2.95
CA ILE A 212 -2.98 -7.29 -2.43
C ILE A 212 -2.85 -6.63 -1.06
N GLY A 213 -3.89 -5.97 -0.57
CA GLY A 213 -3.91 -5.27 0.71
C GLY A 213 -5.28 -4.69 1.03
N PHE A 214 -5.37 -4.02 2.18
CA PHE A 214 -6.56 -3.29 2.60
C PHE A 214 -6.14 -1.91 3.11
N ALA A 215 -6.90 -0.89 2.71
CA ALA A 215 -6.73 0.46 3.22
C ALA A 215 -7.29 0.58 4.64
N ALA A 216 -6.89 1.63 5.36
CA ALA A 216 -7.31 1.84 6.74
C ALA A 216 -8.84 1.99 6.90
N ASP A 217 -9.56 2.41 5.86
CA ASP A 217 -11.02 2.50 5.85
C ASP A 217 -11.74 1.17 5.52
N GLY A 218 -10.97 0.10 5.29
CA GLY A 218 -11.43 -1.27 5.09
C GLY A 218 -11.72 -1.66 3.65
N TYR A 219 -11.61 -0.74 2.69
CA TYR A 219 -11.71 -1.11 1.27
C TYR A 219 -10.46 -1.87 0.79
N PRO A 220 -10.61 -2.82 -0.15
CA PRO A 220 -9.49 -3.55 -0.71
C PRO A 220 -8.57 -2.65 -1.54
N ILE A 221 -7.30 -3.03 -1.61
CA ILE A 221 -6.31 -2.48 -2.52
C ILE A 221 -5.94 -3.58 -3.51
N TYR A 222 -6.16 -3.33 -4.80
CA TYR A 222 -5.85 -4.23 -5.91
C TYR A 222 -4.50 -3.88 -6.54
N GLY A 223 -3.87 -4.86 -7.17
CA GLY A 223 -2.78 -4.58 -8.12
C GLY A 223 -3.29 -3.84 -9.37
N PRO A 224 -2.41 -3.50 -10.31
CA PRO A 224 -2.72 -2.53 -11.37
C PRO A 224 -3.60 -3.10 -12.50
N TYR A 225 -3.78 -4.42 -12.61
CA TYR A 225 -4.40 -5.02 -13.79
C TYR A 225 -5.88 -5.31 -13.62
N ILE A 226 -6.68 -4.94 -14.62
CA ILE A 226 -8.11 -5.23 -14.72
C ILE A 226 -8.46 -5.96 -16.02
N GLU A 227 -9.58 -6.67 -16.01
CA GLU A 227 -10.20 -7.18 -17.22
C GLU A 227 -11.03 -6.06 -17.88
N ASP A 228 -10.67 -5.72 -19.11
CA ASP A 228 -11.42 -4.81 -19.98
C ASP A 228 -11.83 -5.58 -21.24
N GLY A 229 -13.08 -6.07 -21.24
CA GLY A 229 -13.61 -6.93 -22.30
C GLY A 229 -12.90 -8.28 -22.37
N SER A 230 -11.97 -8.43 -23.31
CA SER A 230 -11.15 -9.65 -23.47
C SER A 230 -9.65 -9.39 -23.29
N SER A 231 -9.29 -8.22 -22.77
CA SER A 231 -7.90 -7.81 -22.56
C SER A 231 -7.63 -7.56 -21.08
N ILE A 232 -6.43 -7.94 -20.65
CA ILE A 232 -5.89 -7.52 -19.36
C ILE A 232 -5.03 -6.30 -19.59
N ARG A 233 -5.29 -5.23 -18.86
CA ARG A 233 -4.55 -3.96 -18.96
C ARG A 233 -4.41 -3.29 -17.60
N GLU A 234 -3.44 -2.39 -17.50
CA GLU A 234 -3.34 -1.52 -16.33
C GLU A 234 -4.53 -0.54 -16.26
N VAL A 235 -4.93 -0.21 -15.05
CA VAL A 235 -5.79 0.95 -14.78
C VAL A 235 -5.01 2.25 -15.01
N VAL A 236 -5.73 3.29 -15.42
CA VAL A 236 -5.17 4.61 -15.67
C VAL A 236 -5.59 5.57 -14.56
N SER A 237 -4.63 6.21 -13.91
CA SER A 237 -4.88 7.25 -12.91
C SER A 237 -5.72 8.40 -13.50
N GLY A 238 -6.63 8.95 -12.70
CA GLY A 238 -7.40 10.15 -13.06
C GLY A 238 -6.63 11.46 -12.89
N TYR A 239 -5.40 11.41 -12.37
CA TYR A 239 -4.55 12.58 -12.16
C TYR A 239 -3.72 12.94 -13.39
N THR A 240 -3.48 14.23 -13.57
CA THR A 240 -2.62 14.76 -14.62
C THR A 240 -1.61 15.73 -14.05
N LEU A 241 -0.40 15.71 -14.60
CA LEU A 241 0.60 16.73 -14.33
C LEU A 241 0.12 18.08 -14.88
N LYS A 242 0.13 19.12 -14.04
CA LYS A 242 -0.20 20.49 -14.44
C LYS A 242 0.78 20.97 -15.52
N SER A 243 0.42 22.03 -16.25
CA SER A 243 1.28 22.61 -17.29
C SER A 243 1.69 24.05 -16.97
N GLY A 244 2.86 24.46 -17.45
CA GLY A 244 3.39 25.82 -17.23
C GLY A 244 4.20 25.97 -15.94
N SER A 245 4.29 27.20 -15.44
CA SER A 245 5.07 27.53 -14.25
C SER A 245 4.27 27.33 -12.97
N ARG A 246 4.95 26.91 -11.89
CA ARG A 246 4.37 26.88 -10.55
C ARG A 246 3.88 28.27 -10.15
N THR A 247 2.85 28.31 -9.31
CA THR A 247 2.34 29.53 -8.69
C THR A 247 2.41 29.41 -7.19
N SER A 248 2.78 30.49 -6.49
CA SER A 248 2.84 30.52 -5.02
C SER A 248 1.52 30.09 -4.40
N GLN A 249 1.58 29.29 -3.35
CA GLN A 249 0.45 28.77 -2.59
C GLN A 249 0.34 29.44 -1.21
N SER A 250 -0.88 29.54 -0.70
CA SER A 250 -1.10 30.05 0.66
C SER A 250 -0.57 29.03 1.67
N GLY A 251 0.16 29.48 2.68
CA GLY A 251 0.75 28.60 3.70
C GLY A 251 2.10 27.99 3.31
N GLU A 252 2.64 28.29 2.12
CA GLU A 252 3.97 27.82 1.75
C GLU A 252 5.07 28.47 2.61
N GLY A 253 6.11 27.69 2.96
CA GLY A 253 7.30 28.21 3.61
C GLY A 253 8.20 28.97 2.62
N ALA A 254 8.64 28.26 1.58
CA ALA A 254 9.38 28.82 0.44
C ALA A 254 8.67 28.48 -0.87
N PHE A 255 8.77 29.37 -1.85
CA PHE A 255 8.24 29.11 -3.19
C PHE A 255 9.28 28.35 -4.04
N PRO A 256 9.00 27.11 -4.50
CA PRO A 256 9.96 26.34 -5.28
C PRO A 256 10.22 26.91 -6.68
N GLY A 257 9.29 27.71 -7.22
CA GLY A 257 9.40 28.19 -8.60
C GLY A 257 9.42 27.05 -9.63
N GLY A 258 9.97 27.32 -10.81
CA GLY A 258 10.07 26.31 -11.88
C GLY A 258 8.74 25.96 -12.53
N THR A 259 8.67 24.77 -13.11
CA THR A 259 7.50 24.21 -13.81
C THR A 259 6.89 23.09 -12.98
N TRP A 260 5.60 22.79 -13.21
CA TRP A 260 5.00 21.56 -12.68
C TRP A 260 5.66 20.35 -13.37
N ASP A 261 6.52 19.64 -12.65
CA ASP A 261 7.39 18.59 -13.21
C ASP A 261 7.26 17.23 -12.51
N GLY A 262 6.47 17.18 -11.42
CA GLY A 262 6.22 15.98 -10.63
C GLY A 262 7.08 15.90 -9.37
N THR A 263 7.97 16.86 -9.15
CA THR A 263 8.79 16.96 -7.93
C THR A 263 7.92 17.02 -6.66
N PHE A 264 6.77 17.69 -6.75
CA PHE A 264 5.83 17.82 -5.62
C PHE A 264 4.52 17.12 -5.95
N ARG A 265 3.87 16.58 -4.92
CA ARG A 265 2.50 16.06 -5.04
C ARG A 265 1.54 17.14 -5.57
N ASP A 266 1.77 18.39 -5.16
CA ASP A 266 1.06 19.59 -5.62
C ASP A 266 1.15 19.84 -7.14
N ASP A 267 2.09 19.22 -7.84
CA ASP A 267 2.23 19.37 -9.29
C ASP A 267 1.13 18.66 -10.08
N TYR A 268 0.39 17.77 -9.43
CA TYR A 268 -0.70 17.02 -10.04
C TYR A 268 -2.06 17.66 -9.72
N GLU A 269 -3.03 17.44 -10.59
CA GLU A 269 -4.44 17.74 -10.38
C GLU A 269 -5.30 16.57 -10.84
N TYR A 270 -6.39 16.32 -10.11
CA TYR A 270 -7.41 15.38 -10.57
C TYR A 270 -8.20 16.00 -11.72
N THR A 271 -8.19 15.33 -12.88
CA THR A 271 -8.92 15.77 -14.09
C THR A 271 -9.88 14.72 -14.62
N GLY A 272 -9.92 13.53 -14.02
CA GLY A 272 -10.69 12.39 -14.51
C GLY A 272 -10.17 11.87 -15.85
N ALA A 273 -8.88 12.01 -16.13
CA ALA A 273 -8.26 11.62 -17.40
C ALA A 273 -8.10 10.10 -17.60
N GLY A 274 -8.54 9.28 -16.64
CA GLY A 274 -8.35 7.83 -16.60
C GLY A 274 -9.56 7.07 -16.08
N ASP A 275 -9.33 5.87 -15.55
CA ASP A 275 -10.36 5.00 -14.99
C ASP A 275 -10.74 5.38 -13.56
N LEU A 276 -9.77 5.91 -12.80
CA LEU A 276 -9.85 6.04 -11.34
C LEU A 276 -10.40 7.40 -10.89
N ASP A 277 -11.04 7.40 -9.72
CA ASP A 277 -11.56 8.58 -9.04
C ASP A 277 -10.48 9.40 -8.32
N GLU A 278 -10.88 10.47 -7.65
CA GLU A 278 -9.97 11.35 -6.92
C GLU A 278 -9.20 10.65 -5.78
N CYS A 279 -9.70 9.54 -5.24
CA CYS A 279 -9.00 8.75 -4.24
C CYS A 279 -8.13 7.65 -4.85
N ASN A 280 -8.06 7.56 -6.18
CA ASN A 280 -7.39 6.51 -6.95
C ASN A 280 -8.05 5.14 -6.81
N GLY A 281 -9.37 5.12 -6.66
CA GLY A 281 -10.18 3.92 -6.66
C GLY A 281 -11.22 3.91 -7.77
N MET A 282 -11.94 2.80 -7.89
CA MET A 282 -13.13 2.70 -8.72
C MET A 282 -14.02 1.55 -8.24
N THR A 283 -15.26 1.50 -8.74
CA THR A 283 -16.17 0.38 -8.50
C THR A 283 -16.21 -0.55 -9.71
N VAL A 284 -15.84 -1.82 -9.49
CA VAL A 284 -15.98 -2.91 -10.47
C VAL A 284 -16.95 -3.93 -9.90
N ASP A 285 -17.96 -4.32 -10.68
CA ASP A 285 -18.97 -5.31 -10.28
C ASP A 285 -19.63 -5.07 -8.91
N GLY A 286 -19.80 -3.79 -8.55
CA GLY A 286 -20.42 -3.37 -7.29
C GLY A 286 -19.48 -3.37 -6.09
N GLN A 287 -18.19 -3.62 -6.28
CA GLN A 287 -17.15 -3.54 -5.26
C GLN A 287 -16.23 -2.36 -5.54
N TYR A 288 -16.20 -1.41 -4.61
CA TYR A 288 -15.19 -0.34 -4.62
C TYR A 288 -13.87 -0.84 -4.05
N GLY A 289 -12.76 -0.38 -4.62
CA GLY A 289 -11.43 -0.52 -4.05
C GLY A 289 -10.42 0.43 -4.69
N TYR A 290 -9.26 0.52 -4.06
CA TYR A 290 -8.12 1.29 -4.56
C TYR A 290 -7.28 0.45 -5.49
N TYR A 291 -6.59 1.08 -6.42
CA TYR A 291 -5.74 0.38 -7.37
C TYR A 291 -4.32 0.94 -7.35
N VAL A 292 -3.35 0.03 -7.32
CA VAL A 292 -1.96 0.37 -7.59
C VAL A 292 -1.83 0.90 -9.02
N THR A 293 -1.00 1.91 -9.20
CA THR A 293 -0.70 2.54 -10.49
C THR A 293 0.79 2.85 -10.58
N ASN A 294 1.30 2.93 -11.81
CA ASN A 294 2.68 3.37 -12.10
C ASN A 294 2.79 4.88 -12.33
N ALA A 295 1.81 5.65 -11.84
CA ALA A 295 1.73 7.09 -11.94
C ALA A 295 1.13 7.65 -10.64
N PHE A 296 1.32 8.95 -10.38
CA PHE A 296 0.69 9.61 -9.23
C PHE A 296 -0.83 9.32 -9.19
N PRO A 297 -1.41 8.98 -8.03
CA PRO A 297 -0.85 9.00 -6.67
C PRO A 297 -0.30 7.65 -6.19
N TRP A 298 0.04 6.76 -7.12
CA TRP A 298 0.68 5.45 -6.93
C TRP A 298 -0.23 4.36 -6.34
N VAL A 299 -0.95 4.65 -5.26
CA VAL A 299 -1.91 3.70 -4.67
C VAL A 299 -3.22 4.40 -4.27
N MET A 300 -3.14 5.51 -3.53
CA MET A 300 -4.30 6.30 -3.11
C MET A 300 -3.97 7.77 -2.85
N ASN A 301 -4.97 8.64 -2.91
CA ASN A 301 -4.82 10.06 -2.54
C ASN A 301 -5.80 10.55 -1.46
N CYS A 302 -6.82 9.74 -1.14
CA CYS A 302 -7.75 9.94 -0.04
C CYS A 302 -8.40 8.59 0.31
N TYR A 303 -9.14 8.55 1.41
CA TYR A 303 -10.02 7.44 1.77
C TYR A 303 -11.45 7.72 1.33
N LYS A 304 -12.15 6.70 0.83
CA LYS A 304 -13.57 6.73 0.49
C LYS A 304 -14.44 6.60 1.73
N GLY A 305 -13.96 5.88 2.74
CA GLY A 305 -14.58 5.72 4.05
C GLY A 305 -13.85 6.50 5.14
N THR A 306 -14.04 6.04 6.38
CA THR A 306 -13.34 6.56 7.56
C THR A 306 -12.27 5.55 7.98
N PRO A 307 -10.99 5.96 8.11
CA PRO A 307 -9.93 5.06 8.53
C PRO A 307 -10.12 4.59 9.98
N ASP A 308 -9.79 3.32 10.24
CA ASP A 308 -9.80 2.75 11.58
C ASP A 308 -8.65 3.31 12.44
N SER A 309 -8.96 3.61 13.71
CA SER A 309 -8.00 4.23 14.64
C SER A 309 -6.75 3.39 14.92
N THR A 310 -6.76 2.08 14.63
CA THR A 310 -5.58 1.22 14.79
C THR A 310 -4.45 1.55 13.82
N PHE A 311 -4.71 2.35 12.78
CA PHE A 311 -3.69 2.85 11.85
C PHE A 311 -3.03 4.17 12.30
N THR A 312 -3.41 4.73 13.45
CA THR A 312 -2.77 5.95 13.97
C THR A 312 -1.37 5.65 14.53
N LYS A 313 -0.38 6.47 14.16
CA LYS A 313 1.05 6.33 14.51
C LYS A 313 1.38 6.80 15.93
#